data_AF-A0A9Q3BEG9-F1
#
_entry.id   AF-A0A9Q3BEG9-F1
#
_cell.length_a   1.000
_cell.length_b   1.000
_cell.length_c   1.000
_cell.angle_alpha   90.00
_cell.angle_beta   90.00
_cell.angle_gamma   90.00
#
_symmetry.space_group_name_H-M   'P 1'
#
loop_
_entity.id
_entity.type
_entity.pdbx_description
1 polymer ?
#
loop_
_entity_poly.entity_id
_entity_poly.type
_entity_poly.pdbx_seq_one_letter_code
_entity_poly.pdbx_strand_id
1 'polypeptide(L)'
;MGQIIQAVSPRDISKDPAFKTPLMKAPDSSDGTQAHRLRGFIQSCQLIFHSDPENFFFERKNVLYSTSFLTGRTGKWIEPYLSNISNEDPSYLLNNWKFFLMQLFTLFGDPNEVRKA
;
A
#
# COMPACT_ATOMS: atom_id res chain seq x y z
N MET A 1 -60.67 21.20 -0.91
CA MET A 1 -60.57 20.08 -1.86
C MET A 1 -59.95 20.64 -3.14
N GLY A 2 -58.71 20.40 -3.57
CA GLY A 2 -57.65 19.48 -3.17
C GLY A 2 -56.28 20.04 -3.62
N GLN A 3 -55.23 19.31 -3.26
CA GLN A 3 -53.86 19.74 -2.97
C GLN A 3 -52.96 20.18 -4.15
N ILE A 4 -52.03 21.06 -3.80
CA ILE A 4 -50.79 21.44 -4.52
C ILE A 4 -49.85 20.23 -4.52
N ILE A 5 -49.34 19.83 -5.70
CA ILE A 5 -48.33 18.79 -5.82
C ILE A 5 -46.98 19.34 -5.32
N GLN A 6 -46.51 18.79 -4.21
CA GLN A 6 -45.20 19.07 -3.63
C GLN A 6 -44.16 18.17 -4.33
N ALA A 7 -43.10 18.77 -4.87
CA ALA A 7 -41.98 18.05 -5.45
C ALA A 7 -41.24 17.24 -4.36
N VAL A 8 -41.05 15.94 -4.60
CA VAL A 8 -40.22 15.06 -3.76
C VAL A 8 -38.75 15.39 -3.97
N SER A 9 -38.08 15.74 -2.87
CA SER A 9 -36.64 16.02 -2.74
C SER A 9 -35.80 14.73 -2.92
N PRO A 10 -34.52 14.82 -3.33
CA PRO A 10 -33.76 13.71 -3.90
C PRO A 10 -33.48 12.59 -2.90
N ARG A 11 -33.45 11.34 -3.41
CA ARG A 11 -33.01 10.15 -2.69
C ARG A 11 -31.58 10.35 -2.21
N ASP A 12 -31.37 10.18 -0.91
CA ASP A 12 -30.06 10.02 -0.28
C ASP A 12 -29.31 8.90 -1.00
N ILE A 13 -28.36 9.28 -1.85
CA ILE A 13 -27.35 8.36 -2.35
C ILE A 13 -26.42 8.14 -1.16
N SER A 14 -26.57 6.99 -0.52
CA SER A 14 -25.64 6.46 0.47
C SER A 14 -24.21 6.77 0.04
N LYS A 15 -23.57 7.72 0.73
CA LYS A 15 -22.13 7.94 0.64
C LYS A 15 -21.48 6.83 1.44
N ASP A 16 -21.39 5.64 0.84
CA ASP A 16 -20.31 4.74 1.22
C ASP A 16 -19.01 5.57 1.15
N PRO A 17 -18.17 5.58 2.20
CA PRO A 17 -16.89 6.26 2.09
C PRO A 17 -16.08 5.52 1.03
N ALA A 18 -16.11 6.04 -0.19
CA ALA A 18 -15.15 5.73 -1.22
C ALA A 18 -13.76 5.80 -0.57
N PHE A 19 -12.93 4.80 -0.85
CA PHE A 19 -11.52 4.81 -0.49
C PHE A 19 -10.96 6.20 -0.81
N LYS A 20 -10.54 6.96 0.21
CA LYS A 20 -10.28 8.41 0.15
C LYS A 20 -9.04 8.80 -0.65
N THR A 21 -8.51 7.93 -1.49
CA THR A 21 -7.45 8.27 -2.45
C THR A 21 -7.87 8.10 -3.92
N PRO A 22 -8.94 8.76 -4.42
CA PRO A 22 -9.20 8.85 -5.86
C PRO A 22 -8.19 9.71 -6.65
N LEU A 23 -7.21 10.36 -6.00
CA LEU A 23 -6.34 11.36 -6.66
C LEU A 23 -4.90 10.88 -6.94
N MET A 24 -4.40 9.86 -6.23
CA MET A 24 -3.01 9.42 -6.39
C MET A 24 -2.90 8.22 -7.32
N LYS A 25 -1.93 8.28 -8.24
CA LYS A 25 -1.59 7.15 -9.10
C LYS A 25 -1.12 5.98 -8.22
N ALA A 26 -1.67 4.79 -8.45
CA ALA A 26 -1.17 3.56 -7.83
C ALA A 26 0.31 3.33 -8.17
N PRO A 27 1.08 2.67 -7.28
CA PRO A 27 2.47 2.31 -7.56
C PRO A 27 2.56 1.36 -8.76
N ASP A 28 3.63 1.47 -9.54
CA ASP A 28 3.94 0.47 -10.55
C ASP A 28 4.40 -0.82 -9.85
N SER A 29 4.02 -2.00 -10.37
CA SER A 29 4.43 -3.27 -9.78
C SER A 29 5.95 -3.45 -9.79
N SER A 30 6.48 -4.06 -8.73
CA SER A 30 7.91 -4.35 -8.60
C SER A 30 8.14 -5.86 -8.62
N ASP A 31 8.85 -6.36 -9.63
CA ASP A 31 9.21 -7.78 -9.79
C ASP A 31 10.62 -8.13 -9.27
N GLY A 32 11.35 -7.10 -8.82
CA GLY A 32 12.73 -7.18 -8.34
C GLY A 32 13.78 -7.34 -9.44
N THR A 33 13.48 -7.17 -10.73
CA THR A 33 14.47 -7.29 -11.83
C THR A 33 15.30 -6.03 -12.01
N GLN A 34 14.70 -4.86 -11.81
CA GLN A 34 15.33 -3.56 -12.02
C GLN A 34 15.53 -2.85 -10.69
N ALA A 35 16.68 -3.06 -10.05
CA ALA A 35 17.02 -2.49 -8.75
C ALA A 35 16.79 -0.97 -8.65
N HIS A 36 17.12 -0.22 -9.70
CA HIS A 36 16.91 1.24 -9.75
C HIS A 36 15.42 1.66 -9.69
N ARG A 37 14.47 0.78 -10.04
CA ARG A 37 13.03 1.06 -9.97
C ARG A 37 12.45 0.83 -8.58
N LEU A 38 13.13 0.04 -7.75
CA LEU A 38 12.63 -0.32 -6.42
C LEU A 38 12.45 0.92 -5.53
N ARG A 39 13.35 1.89 -5.63
CA ARG A 39 13.25 3.15 -4.90
C ARG A 39 12.02 3.96 -5.32
N GLY A 40 11.79 4.10 -6.63
CA GLY A 40 10.61 4.79 -7.16
C GLY A 40 9.31 4.14 -6.70
N PHE A 41 9.24 2.80 -6.74
CA PHE A 41 8.12 2.03 -6.21
C PHE A 41 7.84 2.35 -4.73
N ILE A 42 8.86 2.28 -3.86
CA ILE A 42 8.71 2.57 -2.42
C ILE A 42 8.30 4.03 -2.18
N GLN A 43 8.86 4.97 -2.93
CA GLN A 43 8.48 6.38 -2.84
C GLN A 43 7.00 6.61 -3.20
N SER A 44 6.49 5.93 -4.24
CA SER A 44 5.07 5.98 -4.59
C SER A 44 4.18 5.41 -3.48
N CYS A 45 4.55 4.28 -2.86
CA CYS A 45 3.83 3.74 -1.71
C CYS A 45 3.81 4.75 -0.55
N GLN A 46 4.96 5.31 -0.19
CA GLN A 46 5.05 6.29 0.89
C GLN A 46 4.18 7.52 0.62
N LEU A 47 4.15 8.04 -0.62
CA LEU A 47 3.31 9.17 -0.96
C LEU A 47 1.83 8.89 -0.68
N ILE A 48 1.35 7.69 -1.01
CA ILE A 48 -0.02 7.24 -0.73
C ILE A 48 -0.27 7.17 0.78
N PHE A 49 0.66 6.59 1.56
CA PHE A 49 0.52 6.47 3.01
C PHE A 49 0.41 7.83 3.71
N HIS A 50 1.22 8.81 3.26
CA HIS A 50 1.17 10.17 3.80
C HIS A 50 -0.08 10.94 3.36
N SER A 51 -0.67 10.57 2.22
CA SER A 51 -1.90 11.21 1.72
C SER A 51 -3.16 10.78 2.46
N ASP A 52 -3.13 9.60 3.09
CA ASP A 52 -4.27 9.02 3.80
C ASP A 52 -3.84 8.40 5.14
N PRO A 53 -3.45 9.24 6.11
CA PRO A 53 -2.93 8.77 7.39
C PRO A 53 -3.99 8.03 8.23
N GLU A 54 -5.28 8.28 8.02
CA GLU A 54 -6.38 7.55 8.69
C GLU A 54 -6.36 6.07 8.28
N ASN A 55 -6.19 5.80 6.98
CA ASN A 55 -6.12 4.43 6.49
C ASN A 55 -4.77 3.77 6.74
N PHE A 56 -3.67 4.52 6.72
CA PHE A 56 -2.30 4.00 6.83
C PHE A 56 -1.63 4.24 8.20
N PHE A 57 -2.45 4.34 9.26
CA PHE A 57 -1.96 4.55 10.63
C PHE A 57 -1.05 3.43 11.16
N PHE A 58 -1.36 2.17 10.81
CA PHE A 58 -0.61 1.00 11.29
C PHE A 58 0.42 0.55 10.25
N GLU A 59 1.67 0.32 10.67
CA GLU A 59 2.75 -0.13 9.79
C GLU A 59 2.40 -1.39 8.99
N ARG A 60 1.66 -2.33 9.60
CA ARG A 60 1.16 -3.53 8.92
C ARG A 60 0.41 -3.21 7.64
N LYS A 61 -0.42 -2.15 7.64
CA LYS A 61 -1.18 -1.76 6.44
C LYS A 61 -0.25 -1.24 5.34
N ASN A 62 0.83 -0.55 5.70
CA ASN A 62 1.84 -0.07 4.75
C ASN A 62 2.56 -1.24 4.07
N VAL A 63 2.94 -2.25 4.87
CA VAL A 63 3.58 -3.46 4.34
C VAL A 63 2.59 -4.21 3.46
N LEU A 64 1.38 -4.52 3.95
CA LEU A 64 0.38 -5.28 3.19
C LEU A 64 0.02 -4.61 1.85
N TYR A 65 -0.21 -3.29 1.86
CA TYR A 65 -0.45 -2.54 0.64
C TYR A 65 0.74 -2.63 -0.32
N SER A 66 1.97 -2.46 0.16
CA SER A 66 3.14 -2.58 -0.72
C SER A 66 3.28 -4.00 -1.28
N THR A 67 3.00 -5.03 -0.47
CA THR A 67 3.10 -6.43 -0.92
C THR A 67 2.12 -6.78 -2.03
N SER A 68 0.95 -6.12 -2.13
CA SER A 68 0.00 -6.38 -3.21
C SER A 68 0.50 -5.96 -4.60
N PHE A 69 1.56 -5.15 -4.66
CA PHE A 69 2.20 -4.73 -5.91
C PHE A 69 3.52 -5.48 -6.19
N LEU A 70 3.94 -6.39 -5.31
CA LEU A 70 5.10 -7.23 -5.56
C LEU A 70 4.74 -8.40 -6.48
N THR A 71 5.50 -8.57 -7.54
CA THR A 71 5.28 -9.62 -8.54
C THR A 71 6.57 -10.39 -8.80
N GLY A 72 6.59 -11.36 -9.71
CA GLY A 72 7.84 -12.02 -10.12
C GLY A 72 8.69 -12.57 -8.96
N ARG A 73 9.93 -12.09 -8.82
CA ARG A 73 10.88 -12.60 -7.81
C ARG A 73 10.58 -12.08 -6.41
N THR A 74 10.24 -10.80 -6.28
CA THR A 74 9.84 -10.18 -5.01
C THR A 74 8.53 -10.78 -4.49
N GLY A 75 7.58 -11.08 -5.38
CA GLY A 75 6.34 -11.77 -5.06
C GLY A 75 6.59 -13.18 -4.48
N LYS A 76 7.43 -13.98 -5.14
CA LYS A 76 7.81 -15.32 -4.63
C LYS A 76 8.54 -15.26 -3.29
N TRP A 77 9.35 -14.23 -3.07
CA TRP A 77 10.06 -14.04 -1.80
C TRP A 77 9.11 -13.73 -0.64
N ILE A 78 8.05 -12.95 -0.87
CA ILE A 78 7.12 -12.54 0.20
C ILE A 78 6.06 -13.61 0.51
N GLU A 79 5.77 -14.51 -0.43
CA GLU A 79 4.77 -15.58 -0.33
C GLU A 79 4.77 -16.39 0.99
N PRO A 80 5.91 -16.88 1.52
CA PRO A 80 5.92 -17.59 2.80
C PRO A 80 5.47 -16.73 3.98
N TYR A 81 5.71 -15.42 3.94
CA TYR A 81 5.25 -14.51 4.98
C TYR A 81 3.74 -14.27 4.90
N LEU A 82 3.19 -14.22 3.67
CA LEU A 82 1.75 -14.11 3.44
C LEU A 82 0.99 -15.38 3.87
N SER A 83 1.63 -16.54 3.84
CA SER A 83 1.03 -17.80 4.34
C SER A 83 0.74 -17.75 5.85
N ASN A 84 1.46 -16.92 6.60
CA ASN A 84 1.21 -16.64 8.00
C ASN A 84 0.85 -15.15 8.21
N ILE A 85 -0.08 -14.65 7.38
CA ILE A 85 -0.51 -13.24 7.42
C ILE A 85 -1.12 -12.84 8.76
N SER A 86 -1.69 -13.77 9.52
CA SER A 86 -2.31 -13.52 10.83
C SER A 86 -1.31 -13.41 11.99
N ASN A 87 -0.01 -13.59 11.75
CA ASN A 87 1.00 -13.42 12.77
C ASN A 87 1.00 -11.97 13.31
N GLU A 88 0.88 -11.82 14.62
CA GLU A 88 0.82 -10.51 15.30
C GLU A 88 2.16 -10.12 15.95
N ASP A 89 3.20 -10.95 15.85
CA ASP A 89 4.53 -10.64 16.38
C ASP A 89 5.06 -9.32 15.76
N PRO A 90 5.41 -8.31 16.57
CA PRO A 90 5.95 -7.04 16.06
C PRO A 90 7.27 -7.17 15.28
N SER A 91 8.00 -8.26 15.49
CA SER A 91 9.23 -8.58 14.75
C SER A 91 8.94 -9.29 13.42
N TYR A 92 7.70 -9.70 13.18
CA TYR A 92 7.30 -10.33 11.93
C TYR A 92 7.38 -9.36 10.76
N LEU A 93 7.90 -9.82 9.62
CA LEU A 93 8.16 -8.98 8.45
C LEU A 93 6.95 -8.14 8.01
N LEU A 94 5.74 -8.72 8.06
CA LEU A 94 4.52 -8.03 7.62
C LEU A 94 4.02 -6.96 8.60
N ASN A 95 4.52 -6.92 9.84
CA ASN A 95 4.07 -6.01 10.88
C ASN A 95 5.00 -4.81 11.07
N ASN A 96 6.17 -4.81 10.41
CA ASN A 96 7.23 -3.84 10.64
C ASN A 96 7.71 -3.24 9.32
N TRP A 97 7.34 -1.98 9.08
CA TRP A 97 7.64 -1.30 7.81
C TRP A 97 9.15 -1.16 7.58
N LYS A 98 9.89 -0.79 8.63
CA LYS A 98 11.35 -0.62 8.54
C LYS A 98 12.04 -1.94 8.22
N PHE A 99 11.65 -3.02 8.89
CA PHE A 99 12.24 -4.34 8.66
C PHE A 99 11.92 -4.88 7.27
N PHE A 100 10.68 -4.69 6.80
CA PHE A 100 10.29 -4.98 5.42
C PHE A 100 11.17 -4.27 4.40
N LEU A 101 11.33 -2.94 4.52
CA LEU A 101 12.18 -2.17 3.61
C LEU A 101 13.63 -2.64 3.63
N MET A 102 14.18 -2.89 4.82
CA MET A 102 15.56 -3.35 4.97
C MET A 102 15.79 -4.66 4.22
N GLN A 103 14.92 -5.65 4.40
CA GLN A 103 15.04 -6.93 3.69
C GLN A 103 14.83 -6.77 2.19
N LEU A 104 13.83 -5.98 1.78
CA LEU A 104 13.53 -5.73 0.38
C LEU A 104 14.72 -5.09 -0.36
N PHE A 105 15.34 -4.05 0.21
CA PHE A 105 16.52 -3.42 -0.40
C PHE A 105 17.78 -4.27 -0.29
N THR A 106 17.94 -5.08 0.76
CA THR A 106 19.08 -6.00 0.87
C THR A 106 19.05 -7.06 -0.24
N LEU A 107 17.86 -7.54 -0.60
CA LEU A 107 17.71 -8.63 -1.58
C LEU A 107 17.54 -8.14 -3.03
N PHE A 108 16.92 -6.96 -3.22
CA PHE A 108 16.50 -6.48 -4.55
C PHE A 108 16.95 -5.05 -4.87
N GLY A 109 17.59 -4.35 -3.93
CA GLY A 109 18.12 -3.01 -4.12
C GLY A 109 19.43 -3.00 -4.92
N ASP A 110 19.87 -1.81 -5.32
CA ASP A 110 21.15 -1.64 -6.01
C ASP A 110 22.27 -1.62 -4.95
N PRO A 111 23.24 -2.54 -4.99
CA PRO A 111 24.36 -2.56 -4.05
C PRO A 111 25.18 -1.27 -4.03
N ASN A 112 25.20 -0.53 -5.14
CA ASN A 112 25.97 0.70 -5.28
C ASN A 112 25.25 1.94 -4.72
N GLU A 113 23.93 1.88 -4.52
CA GLU A 113 23.19 2.99 -3.90
C GLU A 113 23.35 3.02 -2.38
N VAL A 114 23.54 1.87 -1.74
CA VAL A 114 23.82 1.77 -0.29
C VAL A 114 25.14 2.50 0.09
N ARG A 115 26.04 2.71 -0.88
CA ARG A 115 27.35 3.32 -0.67
C ARG A 115 27.36 4.86 -0.74
N LYS A 116 26.23 5.51 -1.03
CA LYS A 116 26.14 6.97 -1.27
C LYS A 116 25.25 7.73 -0.29
N ALA A 117 24.78 7.09 0.78
CA ALA A 117 23.98 7.75 1.84
C ALA A 117 24.83 8.03 3.09
#